data_AF-A0A839FCP9-F1
#
_entry.id   AF-A0A839FCP9-F1
#
_cell.length_a   1.000
_cell.length_b   1.000
_cell.length_c   1.000
_cell.angle_alpha   90.00
_cell.angle_beta   90.00
_cell.angle_gamma   90.00
#
_symmetry.space_group_name_H-M   'P 1'
#
loop_
_entity.id
_entity.type
_entity.pdbx_description
1 polymer ?
#
loop_
_entity_poly.entity_id
_entity_poly.type
_entity_poly.pdbx_seq_one_letter_code
_entity_poly.pdbx_strand_id
1 'polypeptide(L)'
;MFAYLFFSTIVAAAGVMLVAGAHRRWAWLVDPPTALWFCYSQSFLKAIGGTEFCRSATFAMGYLLFAAALFVVGVIVFVPLPAH
;
A
#
# COMPACT_ATOMS: atom_id res chain seq x y z
N MET A 1 17.99 6.61 12.87
CA MET A 1 16.70 7.29 13.11
C MET A 1 16.15 8.01 11.86
N PHE A 2 16.87 8.97 11.27
CA PHE A 2 16.42 9.72 10.09
C PHE A 2 15.99 8.84 8.89
N ALA A 3 16.80 7.83 8.53
CA ALA A 3 16.51 6.94 7.42
C ALA A 3 15.18 6.17 7.59
N TYR A 4 14.84 5.77 8.81
CA TYR A 4 13.59 5.07 9.11
C TYR A 4 12.38 5.99 9.00
N LEU A 5 12.49 7.24 9.48
CA LEU A 5 11.41 8.23 9.34
C LEU A 5 11.17 8.59 7.87
N PHE A 6 12.24 8.73 7.08
CA PHE A 6 12.14 8.96 5.64
C PHE A 6 11.46 7.80 4.93
N PHE A 7 11.91 6.56 5.20
CA PHE A 7 11.30 5.36 4.64
C PHE A 7 9.82 5.22 5.02
N SER A 8 9.48 5.40 6.29
CA SER A 8 8.08 5.37 6.76
C SER A 8 7.22 6.42 6.07
N THR A 9 7.75 7.61 5.80
CA THR A 9 7.02 8.66 5.08
C THR A 9 6.71 8.23 3.64
N ILE A 10 7.67 7.59 2.96
CA ILE A 10 7.46 7.04 1.61
C ILE A 10 6.39 5.95 1.64
N VAL A 11 6.46 5.03 2.60
CA VAL A 11 5.49 3.94 2.75
C VAL A 11 4.09 4.48 3.05
N ALA A 12 3.97 5.49 3.91
CA ALA A 12 2.70 6.17 4.19
C ALA A 12 2.14 6.85 2.92
N ALA A 13 2.98 7.57 2.18
CA ALA A 13 2.59 8.22 0.92
C ALA A 13 2.13 7.19 -0.13
N ALA A 14 2.82 6.06 -0.25
CA ALA A 14 2.42 4.95 -1.12
C ALA A 14 1.06 4.36 -0.69
N GLY A 15 0.85 4.15 0.61
CA GLY A 15 -0.44 3.70 1.15
C GLY A 15 -1.58 4.65 0.81
N VAL A 16 -1.39 5.95 1.02
CA VAL A 16 -2.36 7.00 0.65
C VAL A 16 -2.60 7.01 -0.86
N MET A 17 -1.56 6.89 -1.68
CA MET A 17 -1.66 6.85 -3.13
C MET A 17 -2.46 5.65 -3.63
N LEU A 18 -2.32 4.48 -2.99
CA LEU A 18 -3.12 3.29 -3.29
C LEU A 18 -4.59 3.49 -2.95
N VAL A 19 -4.89 4.06 -1.78
CA VAL A 19 -6.29 4.39 -1.38
C VAL A 19 -6.89 5.41 -2.34
N ALA A 20 -6.15 6.48 -2.66
CA ALA A 20 -6.60 7.51 -3.59
C ALA A 20 -6.78 6.96 -5.03
N GLY A 21 -5.87 6.10 -5.49
CA GLY A 21 -5.95 5.44 -6.78
C GLY A 21 -7.11 4.46 -6.88
N ALA A 22 -7.39 3.72 -5.80
CA ALA A 22 -8.56 2.84 -5.70
C ALA A 22 -9.88 3.63 -5.66
N HIS A 23 -9.89 4.81 -5.04
CA HIS A 23 -11.03 5.71 -5.02
C HIS A 23 -11.27 6.36 -6.39
N ARG A 24 -10.20 6.83 -7.05
CA ARG A 24 -10.24 7.44 -8.39
C ARG A 24 -10.31 6.43 -9.54
N ARG A 25 -10.38 5.13 -9.24
CA ARG A 25 -10.47 4.03 -10.22
C ARG A 25 -9.38 4.14 -11.29
N TRP A 26 -8.13 4.34 -10.89
CA TRP A 26 -7.02 4.38 -11.84
C TRP A 26 -6.97 3.08 -12.63
N ALA A 27 -7.04 3.18 -13.96
CA ALA A 27 -7.16 2.03 -14.85
C ALA A 27 -6.02 1.02 -14.63
N TRP A 28 -4.79 1.50 -14.47
CA TRP A 28 -3.64 0.62 -14.22
C TRP A 28 -3.66 -0.05 -12.85
N LEU A 29 -4.42 0.45 -11.86
CA LEU A 29 -4.43 -0.05 -10.49
C LEU A 29 -5.66 -0.92 -10.19
N VAL A 30 -6.83 -0.49 -10.67
CA VAL A 30 -8.12 -1.12 -10.39
C VAL A 30 -8.64 -1.94 -11.57
N ASP A 31 -8.32 -1.52 -12.80
CA ASP A 31 -8.79 -2.19 -14.02
C ASP A 31 -7.66 -2.60 -14.98
N PRO A 32 -6.60 -3.27 -14.51
CA PRO A 32 -5.48 -3.58 -15.38
C PRO A 32 -5.85 -4.68 -16.40
N PRO A 33 -5.08 -4.78 -17.51
CA PRO A 33 -5.23 -5.86 -18.47
C PRO A 33 -5.03 -7.22 -17.81
N THR A 34 -5.97 -8.14 -17.99
CA THR A 34 -5.90 -9.50 -17.42
C THR A 34 -4.73 -10.30 -17.98
N ALA A 35 -4.23 -9.99 -19.18
CA ALA A 35 -3.07 -10.64 -19.78
C ALA A 35 -1.77 -10.52 -18.92
N LEU A 36 -1.69 -9.54 -18.02
CA LEU A 36 -0.53 -9.28 -17.16
C LEU A 36 -0.60 -10.03 -15.81
N TRP A 37 -1.53 -10.97 -15.63
CA TRP A 37 -1.74 -11.66 -14.34
C TRP A 37 -0.49 -12.34 -13.77
N PHE A 38 0.45 -12.75 -14.62
CA PHE A 38 1.69 -13.43 -14.19
C PHE A 38 2.75 -12.48 -13.61
N CYS A 39 2.70 -11.18 -13.95
CA CYS A 39 3.71 -10.19 -13.55
C CYS A 39 3.14 -9.01 -12.77
N TYR A 40 1.81 -8.87 -12.69
CA TYR A 40 1.16 -7.76 -12.01
C TYR A 40 0.09 -8.26 -11.03
N SER A 41 0.31 -8.01 -9.74
CA SER A 41 -0.51 -8.56 -8.66
C SER A 41 -1.96 -8.08 -8.73
N GLN A 42 -2.23 -6.85 -9.18
CA GLN A 42 -3.58 -6.34 -9.37
C GLN A 42 -4.28 -7.03 -10.56
N SER A 43 -3.56 -7.36 -11.64
CA SER A 43 -4.12 -8.19 -12.72
C SER A 43 -4.46 -9.60 -12.25
N PHE A 44 -3.65 -10.17 -11.36
CA PHE A 44 -3.93 -11.47 -10.74
C PHE A 44 -5.18 -11.42 -9.84
N LEU A 45 -5.29 -10.42 -8.97
CA LEU A 45 -6.45 -10.20 -8.12
C LEU A 45 -7.73 -10.01 -8.95
N LYS A 46 -7.63 -9.24 -10.04
CA LYS A 46 -8.73 -9.08 -11.00
C LYS A 46 -9.07 -10.40 -11.71
N ALA A 47 -8.09 -11.22 -12.06
CA ALA A 47 -8.34 -12.51 -12.69
C ALA A 47 -9.07 -13.51 -11.77
N ILE A 48 -8.80 -13.46 -10.45
CA ILE A 48 -9.46 -14.33 -9.45
C ILE A 48 -10.87 -13.84 -9.11
N GLY A 49 -11.02 -12.56 -8.77
CA GLY A 49 -12.23 -12.02 -8.14
C GLY A 49 -12.89 -10.86 -8.87
N GLY A 50 -12.40 -10.48 -10.04
CA GLY A 50 -12.90 -9.34 -10.80
C GLY A 50 -12.44 -7.98 -10.27
N THR A 51 -12.94 -6.92 -10.91
CA THR A 51 -12.51 -5.53 -10.67
C THR A 51 -12.86 -5.03 -9.26
N GLU A 52 -14.04 -5.36 -8.74
CA GLU A 52 -14.44 -4.92 -7.39
C GLU A 52 -13.63 -5.61 -6.28
N PHE A 53 -13.24 -6.88 -6.47
CA PHE A 53 -12.32 -7.56 -5.55
C PHE A 53 -10.92 -6.98 -5.61
N CYS A 54 -10.40 -6.70 -6.82
CA CYS A 54 -9.12 -6.02 -6.98
C CYS A 54 -9.13 -4.65 -6.29
N ARG A 55 -10.24 -3.91 -6.40
CA ARG A 55 -10.42 -2.60 -5.75
C ARG A 55 -10.41 -2.71 -4.23
N SER A 56 -11.17 -3.64 -3.65
CA SER A 56 -11.22 -3.82 -2.19
C SER A 56 -9.88 -4.29 -1.64
N ALA A 57 -9.19 -5.20 -2.34
CA ALA A 57 -7.83 -5.62 -2.00
C ALA A 57 -6.83 -4.46 -2.06
N THR A 58 -6.95 -3.59 -3.07
CA THR A 58 -6.10 -2.39 -3.20
C THR A 58 -6.36 -1.40 -2.05
N PHE A 59 -7.60 -1.20 -1.64
CA PHE A 59 -7.93 -0.41 -0.44
C PHE A 59 -7.32 -1.01 0.82
N ALA A 60 -7.51 -2.31 1.04
CA ALA A 60 -6.96 -3.00 2.20
C ALA A 60 -5.43 -2.86 2.26
N MET A 61 -4.75 -3.07 1.13
CA MET A 61 -3.30 -2.89 1.02
C MET A 61 -2.86 -1.45 1.34
N GLY A 62 -3.56 -0.45 0.79
CA GLY A 62 -3.26 0.96 1.05
C GLY A 62 -3.40 1.34 2.52
N TYR A 63 -4.48 0.90 3.18
CA TYR A 63 -4.68 1.13 4.61
C TYR A 63 -3.66 0.39 5.48
N LEU A 64 -3.30 -0.85 5.13
CA LEU A 64 -2.28 -1.60 5.84
C LEU A 64 -0.91 -0.93 5.77
N LEU A 65 -0.49 -0.46 4.59
CA LEU A 65 0.78 0.25 4.44
C LEU A 65 0.79 1.56 5.22
N PHE A 66 -0.32 2.30 5.21
CA PHE A 66 -0.45 3.52 6.00
C PHE A 66 -0.38 3.24 7.50
N ALA A 67 -1.13 2.25 7.99
CA ALA A 67 -1.12 1.85 9.40
C ALA A 67 0.26 1.34 9.85
N ALA A 68 0.93 0.54 9.02
CA ALA A 68 2.27 0.04 9.30
C ALA A 68 3.29 1.19 9.38
N ALA A 69 3.21 2.17 8.48
CA ALA A 69 4.06 3.34 8.52
C ALA A 69 3.86 4.15 9.81
N LEU A 70 2.61 4.38 10.22
CA LEU A 70 2.28 5.06 11.48
C LEU A 70 2.77 4.28 12.70
N PHE A 71 2.64 2.95 12.69
CA PHE A 71 3.13 2.10 13.76
C PHE A 71 4.65 2.24 13.92
N VAL A 72 5.41 2.18 12.82
CA VAL A 72 6.87 2.35 12.84
C VAL A 72 7.27 3.73 13.38
N VAL A 73 6.59 4.78 12.95
CA VAL A 73 6.82 6.14 13.48
C VAL A 73 6.52 6.19 14.98
N GLY A 74 5.40 5.61 15.42
CA GLY A 74 5.04 5.52 16.83
C GLY A 74 6.09 4.78 17.65
N VAL A 75 6.57 3.63 17.18
CA VAL A 75 7.64 2.88 17.84
C VAL A 75 8.91 3.73 17.95
N ILE A 76 9.33 4.42 16.88
CA ILE A 76 10.55 5.25 16.91
C ILE A 76 10.41 6.43 17.88
N VAL A 77 9.24 7.05 17.96
CA VAL A 77 8.99 8.23 18.78
C VAL A 77 8.81 7.88 20.26
N PHE A 78 8.12 6.78 20.56
CA PHE A 78 7.70 6.44 21.92
C PHE A 78 8.55 5.34 22.59
N VAL A 79 9.31 4.55 21.82
CA VAL A 79 10.22 3.54 22.36
C VAL A 79 11.65 4.07 22.24
N PRO A 80 12.33 4.39 23.35
CA PRO A 80 13.74 4.76 23.30
C PRO A 80 14.53 3.57 22.78
N LEU A 81 15.11 3.69 21.58
CA LEU A 81 16.07 2.71 21.09
C LEU A 81 17.27 2.70 22.06
N PRO A 82 17.74 1.53 22.52
CA PRO A 82 18.96 1.48 23.30
C PRO A 82 20.10 2.10 22.49
N ALA A 83 20.74 3.12 23.08
CA ALA A 83 21.94 3.73 22.54
C ALA A 83 23.05 2.68 22.63
N HIS A 84 23.34 2.03 21.50
CA HIS A 84 24.56 1.24 21.31
C HIS A 84 25.64 2.14 20.72
#